data_AF-A0A9W3X0M6-F1
#
_entry.id   AF-A0A9W3X0M6-F1
#
_cell.length_a   1.000
_cell.length_b   1.000
_cell.length_c   1.000
_cell.angle_alpha   90.00
_cell.angle_beta   90.00
_cell.angle_gamma   90.00
#
_symmetry.space_group_name_H-M   'P 1'
#
loop_
_entity.id
_entity.type
_entity.pdbx_description
1 polymer ?
#
loop_
_entity_poly.entity_id
_entity_poly.type
_entity_poly.pdbx_seq_one_letter_code
_entity_poly.pdbx_strand_id
1 'polypeptide(L)'
;MNAYKEKGLDGLIMGQSTGAPRKLSPEQEQELVQVIASKLPVDVGFLAKYSWTLSIIASFIKREWNASYTLRGVSRLLHDLGLSYTKPTYTLAKADPVKQQEFREVTFPAYKKTFKRRD
;
A
#
# COMPACT_ATOMS: atom_id res chain seq x y z
N MET A 1 -4.79 -35.69 28.05
CA MET A 1 -3.58 -36.45 28.40
C MET A 1 -2.41 -35.82 27.68
N ASN A 2 -1.31 -35.52 28.37
CA ASN A 2 -0.19 -34.73 27.85
C ASN A 2 0.42 -35.39 26.60
N ALA A 3 0.65 -34.62 25.52
CA ALA A 3 1.31 -35.09 24.29
C ALA A 3 2.64 -35.82 24.55
N TYR A 4 3.29 -35.52 25.69
CA TYR A 4 4.43 -36.23 26.25
C TYR A 4 4.20 -37.73 26.51
N LYS A 5 3.01 -38.13 27.00
CA LYS A 5 2.71 -39.54 27.30
C LYS A 5 2.62 -40.41 26.04
N GLU A 6 2.28 -39.81 24.90
CA GLU A 6 2.13 -40.53 23.62
C GLU A 6 3.38 -40.44 22.74
N LYS A 7 4.11 -39.33 22.77
CA LYS A 7 5.22 -39.04 21.85
C LYS A 7 6.57 -38.81 22.53
N GLY A 8 6.66 -38.99 23.86
CA GLY A 8 7.91 -38.79 24.60
C GLY A 8 8.47 -37.36 24.43
N LEU A 9 9.78 -37.27 24.20
CA LEU A 9 10.49 -35.99 24.00
C LEU A 9 10.00 -35.22 22.77
N ASP A 10 9.56 -35.91 21.71
CA ASP A 10 9.03 -35.25 20.51
C ASP A 10 7.71 -34.51 20.79
N GLY A 11 6.97 -34.93 21.82
CA GLY A 11 5.78 -34.24 22.31
C GLY A 11 6.06 -32.93 23.06
N LEU A 12 7.35 -32.62 23.33
CA LEU A 12 7.80 -31.36 23.93
C LEU A 12 8.24 -30.35 22.88
N ILE A 13 8.34 -30.75 21.61
CA ILE A 13 8.65 -29.84 20.50
C ILE A 13 7.43 -28.94 20.29
N MET A 14 7.49 -27.72 20.82
CA MET A 14 6.47 -26.73 20.57
C MET A 14 6.54 -26.30 19.10
N GLY A 15 5.50 -26.67 18.34
CA GLY A 15 5.32 -26.15 16.98
C GLY A 15 5.17 -24.63 16.98
N GLN A 16 5.49 -24.02 15.84
CA GLN A 16 5.34 -22.58 15.65
C GLN A 16 3.84 -22.22 15.65
N SER A 17 3.42 -21.36 16.57
CA SER A 17 2.02 -20.92 16.64
C SER A 17 1.64 -20.21 15.33
N THR A 18 0.57 -20.67 14.69
CA THR A 18 0.08 -20.19 13.39
C THR A 18 -0.47 -18.76 13.41
N GLY A 19 -0.40 -18.08 14.55
CA GLY A 19 -0.89 -16.72 14.73
C GLY A 19 -2.41 -16.63 14.70
N ALA A 20 -2.94 -15.40 14.69
CA ALA A 20 -4.36 -15.17 14.54
C ALA A 20 -4.81 -15.53 13.11
N PRO A 21 -5.98 -16.17 12.94
CA PRO A 21 -6.50 -16.48 11.62
C PRO A 21 -6.72 -15.20 10.82
N ARG A 22 -6.52 -15.27 9.50
CA ARG A 22 -6.84 -14.15 8.60
C ARG A 22 -8.34 -13.89 8.62
N LYS A 23 -8.73 -12.61 8.54
CA LYS A 23 -10.15 -12.22 8.56
C LYS A 23 -10.81 -12.32 7.18
N LEU A 24 -10.00 -12.35 6.11
CA LEU A 24 -10.46 -12.52 4.74
C LEU A 24 -10.05 -13.91 4.24
N SER A 25 -10.91 -14.52 3.43
CA SER A 25 -10.55 -15.73 2.70
C SER A 25 -9.57 -15.41 1.57
N PRO A 26 -8.82 -16.40 1.06
CA PRO A 26 -7.94 -16.22 -0.09
C PRO A 26 -8.67 -15.67 -1.32
N GLU A 27 -9.93 -16.06 -1.55
CA GLU A 27 -10.70 -15.51 -2.69
C GLU A 27 -11.03 -14.02 -2.48
N GLN A 28 -11.40 -13.63 -1.26
CA GLN A 28 -11.67 -12.23 -0.91
C GLN A 28 -10.41 -11.37 -1.01
N GLU A 29 -9.26 -11.91 -0.62
CA GLU A 29 -7.95 -11.25 -0.77
C GLU A 29 -7.62 -11.01 -2.26
N GLN A 30 -7.84 -11.99 -3.12
CA GLN A 30 -7.63 -11.86 -4.57
C GLN A 30 -8.59 -10.84 -5.19
N GLU A 31 -9.87 -10.88 -4.81
CA GLU A 31 -10.87 -9.92 -5.27
C GLU A 31 -10.51 -8.49 -4.87
N LEU A 32 -10.04 -8.29 -3.63
CA LEU A 32 -9.58 -6.99 -3.14
C LEU A 32 -8.46 -6.43 -4.02
N VAL A 33 -7.45 -7.26 -4.35
CA VAL A 33 -6.33 -6.86 -5.21
C VAL A 33 -6.83 -6.48 -6.61
N GLN A 34 -7.72 -7.28 -7.19
CA GLN A 34 -8.28 -7.01 -8.51
C GLN A 34 -9.05 -5.69 -8.55
N VAL A 35 -9.86 -5.42 -7.53
CA VAL A 35 -10.63 -4.17 -7.43
C VAL A 35 -9.70 -2.95 -7.29
N ILE A 36 -8.69 -3.02 -6.42
CA ILE A 36 -7.75 -1.91 -6.22
C ILE A 36 -6.94 -1.63 -7.49
N ALA A 37 -6.56 -2.67 -8.23
CA ALA A 37 -5.74 -2.55 -9.44
C ALA A 37 -6.51 -2.07 -10.67
N SER A 38 -7.80 -2.42 -10.80
CA SER A 38 -8.58 -2.20 -12.01
C SER A 38 -9.57 -1.03 -11.93
N LYS A 39 -10.02 -0.65 -10.73
CA LYS A 39 -11.10 0.32 -10.53
C LYS A 39 -10.68 1.48 -9.65
N LEU A 40 -11.39 2.59 -9.79
CA LEU A 40 -11.31 3.73 -8.88
C LEU A 40 -12.34 3.57 -7.75
N PRO A 41 -12.14 4.22 -6.59
CA PRO A 41 -13.15 4.20 -5.53
C PRO A 41 -14.53 4.68 -5.98
N VAL A 42 -14.59 5.66 -6.90
CA VAL A 42 -15.83 6.16 -7.49
C VAL A 42 -16.61 5.08 -8.23
N ASP A 43 -15.91 4.16 -8.91
CA ASP A 43 -16.53 3.07 -9.69
C ASP A 43 -17.17 2.00 -8.79
N VAL A 44 -16.76 1.95 -7.52
CA VAL A 44 -17.29 1.03 -6.51
C VAL A 44 -18.15 1.73 -5.46
N GLY A 45 -18.61 2.95 -5.75
CA GLY A 45 -19.60 3.67 -4.93
C GLY A 45 -19.05 4.65 -3.89
N PHE A 46 -17.75 4.93 -3.87
CA PHE A 46 -17.19 6.04 -3.08
C PHE A 46 -17.19 7.34 -3.89
N LEU A 47 -18.31 8.05 -3.86
CA LEU A 47 -18.51 9.30 -4.60
C LEU A 47 -17.43 10.34 -4.26
N ALA A 48 -16.99 11.09 -5.27
CA ALA A 48 -15.95 12.12 -5.17
C ALA A 48 -14.58 11.62 -4.64
N LYS A 49 -14.30 10.31 -4.70
CA LYS A 49 -13.00 9.73 -4.35
C LYS A 49 -12.37 9.06 -5.57
N TYR A 50 -11.22 9.58 -5.99
CA TYR A 50 -10.49 9.11 -7.18
C TYR A 50 -9.17 8.42 -6.85
N SER A 51 -8.88 8.19 -5.56
CA SER A 51 -7.64 7.55 -5.13
C SER A 51 -7.92 6.63 -3.96
N TRP A 52 -7.38 5.42 -4.02
CA TRP A 52 -7.48 4.45 -2.94
C TRP A 52 -6.69 4.92 -1.72
N THR A 53 -7.41 5.18 -0.63
CA THR A 53 -6.81 5.44 0.68
C THR A 53 -7.09 4.26 1.61
N LEU A 54 -6.27 4.09 2.65
CA LEU A 54 -6.46 3.03 3.64
C LEU A 54 -7.85 3.08 4.30
N SER A 55 -8.41 4.28 4.49
CA SER A 55 -9.76 4.44 5.06
C SER A 55 -10.85 4.00 4.10
N ILE A 56 -10.72 4.30 2.81
CA ILE A 56 -11.65 3.84 1.78
C ILE A 56 -11.59 2.32 1.68
N ILE A 57 -10.39 1.74 1.66
CA ILE A 57 -10.20 0.29 1.61
C ILE A 57 -10.80 -0.38 2.85
N ALA A 58 -10.59 0.17 4.04
CA ALA A 58 -11.20 -0.36 5.27
C ALA A 58 -12.75 -0.35 5.20
N SER A 59 -13.33 0.75 4.70
CA SER A 59 -14.77 0.88 4.51
C SER A 59 -15.29 -0.08 3.44
N PHE A 60 -14.53 -0.29 2.36
CA PHE A 60 -14.87 -1.24 1.29
C PHE A 60 -14.90 -2.67 1.83
N ILE A 61 -13.83 -3.10 2.51
CA ILE A 61 -13.74 -4.43 3.14
C ILE A 61 -14.89 -4.66 4.14
N LYS A 62 -15.22 -3.65 4.95
CA LYS A 62 -16.33 -3.73 5.89
C LYS A 62 -17.69 -3.85 5.17
N ARG A 63 -17.86 -3.17 4.04
CA ARG A 63 -19.11 -3.21 3.26
C ARG A 63 -19.31 -4.56 2.57
N GLU A 64 -18.29 -5.09 1.92
CA GLU A 64 -18.41 -6.31 1.11
C GLU A 64 -18.39 -7.59 1.95
N TRP A 65 -17.56 -7.64 3.00
CA TRP A 65 -17.30 -8.89 3.74
C TRP A 65 -17.57 -8.78 5.23
N ASN A 66 -18.14 -7.67 5.71
CA ASN A 66 -18.40 -7.40 7.13
C ASN A 66 -17.16 -7.54 8.04
N ALA A 67 -15.96 -7.50 7.45
CA ALA A 67 -14.70 -7.64 8.16
C ALA A 67 -14.17 -6.26 8.59
N SER A 68 -13.96 -6.07 9.89
CA SER A 68 -13.46 -4.80 10.41
C SER A 68 -11.94 -4.81 10.55
N TYR A 69 -11.29 -3.79 9.96
CA TYR A 69 -9.85 -3.56 10.02
C TYR A 69 -9.53 -2.18 10.59
N THR A 70 -8.43 -2.10 11.33
CA THR A 70 -7.78 -0.82 11.64
C THR A 70 -6.98 -0.35 10.42
N LEU A 71 -6.67 0.95 10.32
CA LEU A 71 -5.85 1.47 9.21
C LEU A 71 -4.48 0.78 9.12
N ARG A 72 -3.84 0.51 10.26
CA ARG A 72 -2.59 -0.26 10.33
C ARG A 72 -2.80 -1.70 9.86
N GLY A 73 -3.93 -2.31 10.21
CA GLY A 73 -4.30 -3.66 9.75
C GLY A 73 -4.47 -3.71 8.22
N VAL A 74 -5.14 -2.72 7.63
CA VAL A 74 -5.27 -2.61 6.17
C VAL A 74 -3.90 -2.40 5.52
N SER A 75 -3.06 -1.51 6.06
CA SER A 75 -1.71 -1.29 5.52
C SER A 75 -0.88 -2.57 5.52
N ARG A 76 -0.96 -3.36 6.59
CA ARG A 76 -0.28 -4.66 6.68
C ARG A 76 -0.86 -5.68 5.70
N LEU A 77 -2.20 -5.77 5.63
CA LEU A 77 -2.90 -6.64 4.67
C LEU A 77 -2.43 -6.36 3.24
N LEU A 78 -2.44 -5.09 2.82
CA LEU A 78 -2.01 -4.72 1.46
C LEU A 78 -0.55 -5.07 1.20
N HIS A 79 0.33 -4.85 2.18
CA HIS A 79 1.74 -5.25 2.08
C HIS A 79 1.88 -6.77 1.93
N ASP A 80 1.15 -7.56 2.73
CA ASP A 80 1.15 -9.03 2.67
C ASP A 80 0.60 -9.54 1.32
N LEU A 81 -0.28 -8.75 0.66
CA LEU A 81 -0.81 -9.00 -0.69
C LEU A 81 0.10 -8.46 -1.82
N GLY A 82 1.27 -7.92 -1.50
CA GLY A 82 2.22 -7.39 -2.48
C GLY A 82 1.86 -6.02 -3.06
N LEU A 83 0.84 -5.34 -2.51
CA LEU A 83 0.49 -3.98 -2.89
C LEU A 83 1.35 -2.98 -2.12
N SER A 84 2.07 -2.14 -2.86
CA SER A 84 2.86 -1.06 -2.30
C SER A 84 2.21 0.30 -2.54
N TYR A 85 2.41 1.21 -1.59
CA TYR A 85 1.93 2.57 -1.74
C TYR A 85 2.71 3.28 -2.85
N THR A 86 2.00 3.71 -3.90
CA THR A 86 2.57 4.49 -5.00
C THR A 86 1.95 5.88 -5.01
N LYS A 87 2.79 6.91 -4.98
CA LYS A 87 2.34 8.28 -5.25
C LYS A 87 2.36 8.50 -6.76
N PRO A 88 1.25 8.96 -7.38
CA PRO A 88 1.32 9.46 -8.74
C PRO A 88 2.32 10.62 -8.75
N THR A 89 3.44 10.43 -9.45
CA THR A 89 4.40 11.50 -9.63
C THR A 89 3.88 12.37 -10.76
N TYR A 90 3.70 13.65 -10.49
CA TYR A 90 3.24 14.60 -11.49
C TYR A 90 4.32 14.81 -12.55
N THR A 91 4.19 14.13 -13.69
CA THR A 91 4.86 14.53 -14.91
C THR A 91 4.01 15.64 -15.55
N LEU A 92 4.55 16.86 -15.56
CA LEU A 92 3.95 17.97 -16.30
C LEU A 92 3.75 17.52 -17.76
N ALA A 93 2.52 17.52 -18.26
CA ALA A 93 2.24 17.10 -19.65
C ALA A 93 3.01 17.94 -20.69
N LYS A 94 3.44 19.16 -20.33
CA LYS A 94 4.25 20.07 -21.15
C LYS A 94 5.75 20.05 -20.82
N ALA A 95 6.20 19.11 -19.99
CA ALA A 95 7.62 18.98 -19.67
C ALA A 95 8.41 18.58 -20.92
N ASP A 96 9.30 19.46 -21.35
CA ASP A 96 10.26 19.18 -22.42
C ASP A 96 11.58 18.71 -21.77
N PRO A 97 11.99 17.44 -21.96
CA PRO A 97 13.18 16.89 -21.32
C PRO A 97 14.46 17.63 -21.75
N VAL A 98 14.51 18.16 -22.98
CA VAL A 98 15.67 18.89 -23.49
C VAL A 98 15.82 20.21 -22.74
N LYS A 99 14.73 20.96 -22.59
CA LYS A 99 14.74 22.23 -21.83
C LYS A 99 15.02 22.02 -20.35
N GLN A 100 14.59 20.91 -19.77
CA GLN A 100 14.94 20.57 -18.39
C GLN A 100 16.42 20.28 -18.21
N GLN A 101 17.05 19.66 -19.20
CA GLN A 101 18.48 19.36 -19.16
C GLN A 101 19.30 20.64 -19.35
N GLU A 102 18.96 21.46 -20.33
CA GLU A 102 19.57 22.78 -20.56
C GLU A 102 19.47 23.66 -19.31
N PHE A 103 18.30 23.68 -18.66
CA PHE A 103 18.13 24.42 -17.41
C PHE A 103 19.04 23.89 -16.29
N ARG A 104 19.18 22.57 -16.15
CA ARG A 104 20.01 21.96 -15.09
C ARG A 104 21.50 22.22 -15.30
N GLU A 105 21.97 22.13 -16.54
CA GLU A 105 23.41 22.18 -16.86
C GLU A 105 23.91 23.61 -17.06
N VAL A 106 23.10 24.48 -17.67
CA VAL A 106 23.55 25.81 -18.11
C VAL A 106 22.89 26.91 -17.27
N THR A 107 21.57 26.94 -17.26
CA THR A 107 20.81 28.05 -16.68
C THR A 107 20.97 28.09 -15.16
N PHE A 108 20.73 26.98 -14.47
CA PHE A 108 20.72 26.93 -13.00
C PHE A 108 22.09 27.25 -12.37
N PRO A 109 23.24 26.72 -12.84
CA PRO A 109 24.54 27.11 -12.32
C PRO A 109 24.87 28.59 -12.56
N ALA A 110 24.45 29.16 -13.71
CA ALA A 110 24.64 30.58 -14.01
C ALA A 110 23.81 31.47 -13.06
N TYR A 111 22.54 31.13 -12.82
CA TYR A 111 21.67 31.82 -11.86
C TYR A 111 22.18 31.71 -10.41
N LYS A 112 22.74 30.57 -10.02
CA LYS A 112 23.31 30.40 -8.67
C LYS A 112 24.51 31.32 -8.42
N LYS A 113 25.32 31.59 -9.44
CA LYS A 113 26.49 32.47 -9.35
C LYS A 113 26.12 33.95 -9.26
N THR A 114 25.00 34.36 -9.86
CA THR A 114 24.51 35.76 -9.82
C THR A 114 23.73 36.07 -8.54
N PHE A 115 23.31 35.05 -7.79
CA PHE A 115 22.58 35.20 -6.53
C PHE A 115 23.55 35.61 -5.39
N LYS A 116 23.81 36.91 -5.22
CA LYS A 116 24.31 37.44 -3.94
C LYS A 116 23.14 37.45 -2.95
N ARG A 117 23.28 36.72 -1.83
CA ARG A 117 22.39 36.90 -0.68
C ARG A 117 22.43 38.38 -0.29
N ARG A 118 21.26 39.00 -0.22
CA ARG A 118 21.10 40.29 0.47
C ARG A 118 21.04 39.96 1.96
N ASP A 119 21.97 40.52 2.72
CA ASP A 119 21.91 40.58 4.19
C ASP A 119 20.87 41.60 4.64
#